data_AF-A0A0D1LQY9-F1
#
_entry.id   AF-A0A0D1LQY9-F1
#
_cell.length_a   1.000
_cell.length_b   1.000
_cell.length_c   1.000
_cell.angle_alpha   90.00
_cell.angle_beta   90.00
_cell.angle_gamma   90.00
#
_symmetry.space_group_name_H-M   'P 1'
#
loop_
_entity.id
_entity.type
_entity.pdbx_description
1 polymer ?
#
loop_
_entity_poly.entity_id
_entity_poly.type
_entity_poly.pdbx_seq_one_letter_code
_entity_poly.pdbx_strand_id
1 'polypeptide(L)'
;MRWWYGFGALVVLATYVSDIWLDVDYQVAADAALVCIAVWAVLFAARYAGWSKWWNSRIGKVFFTNSVILALVLIQAAVSVWWPGDYPGRGAVRFAIYTLGSIAFAPMLWTLWREQRRDRKRWLP
;
A
#
# COMPACT_ATOMS: atom_id res chain seq x y z
N MET A 1 7.06 13.72 -12.95
CA MET A 1 6.56 12.32 -12.74
C MET A 1 7.43 11.27 -13.42
N ARG A 2 7.69 11.34 -14.75
CA ARG A 2 8.48 10.31 -15.46
C ARG A 2 9.90 10.09 -14.91
N TRP A 3 10.52 11.15 -14.39
CA TRP A 3 11.84 11.12 -13.77
C TRP A 3 11.89 10.38 -12.42
N TRP A 4 10.80 10.37 -11.65
CA TRP A 4 10.75 9.67 -10.36
C TRP A 4 10.69 8.15 -10.52
N TYR A 5 9.92 7.66 -11.51
CA TYR A 5 9.89 6.25 -11.86
C TYR A 5 11.24 5.77 -12.41
N GLY A 6 11.89 6.60 -13.24
CA GLY A 6 13.24 6.35 -13.73
C GLY A 6 14.27 6.27 -12.60
N PHE A 7 14.20 7.19 -11.63
CA PHE A 7 15.08 7.18 -10.47
C PHE A 7 14.91 5.92 -9.62
N GLY A 8 13.66 5.51 -9.35
CA GLY A 8 13.39 4.26 -8.61
C GLY A 8 13.93 3.01 -9.32
N ALA A 9 13.72 2.91 -10.64
CA ALA A 9 14.26 1.81 -11.44
C ALA A 9 15.80 1.80 -11.47
N LEU A 10 16.41 2.99 -11.52
CA LEU A 10 17.86 3.16 -11.52
C LEU A 10 18.46 2.78 -10.17
N VAL A 11 17.81 3.12 -9.06
CA VAL A 11 18.22 2.67 -7.72
C VAL A 11 18.19 1.14 -7.62
N VAL A 12 17.11 0.49 -8.07
CA VAL A 12 17.03 -0.98 -8.06
C VAL A 12 18.14 -1.60 -8.92
N LEU A 13 18.33 -1.11 -10.14
CA LEU A 13 19.40 -1.57 -11.03
C LEU A 13 20.79 -1.34 -10.43
N ALA A 14 21.02 -0.18 -9.82
CA ALA A 14 22.28 0.16 -9.18
C ALA A 14 22.58 -0.78 -8.00
N THR A 15 21.59 -1.14 -7.19
CA THR A 15 21.75 -2.10 -6.08
C THR A 15 22.18 -3.48 -6.59
N TYR A 16 21.54 -3.99 -7.63
CA TYR A 16 21.94 -5.27 -8.25
C TYR A 16 23.33 -5.21 -8.91
N VAL A 17 23.69 -4.07 -9.53
CA VAL A 17 25.00 -3.90 -10.17
C VAL A 17 26.10 -3.72 -9.12
N SER A 18 25.82 -3.08 -7.98
CA SER A 18 26.80 -2.92 -6.90
C SER A 18 27.18 -4.24 -6.23
N ASP A 19 26.29 -5.24 -6.24
CA ASP A 19 26.53 -6.58 -5.69
C ASP A 19 27.68 -7.33 -6.39
N ILE A 20 28.04 -6.93 -7.61
CA ILE A 20 29.19 -7.48 -8.35
C ILE A 20 30.52 -7.12 -7.66
N TRP A 21 30.55 -6.02 -6.88
CA TRP A 21 31.77 -5.43 -6.32
C TRP A 21 31.74 -5.29 -4.79
N LEU A 22 30.56 -5.19 -4.18
CA LEU A 22 30.32 -5.05 -2.75
C LEU A 22 29.30 -6.11 -2.35
N ASP A 23 29.57 -6.93 -1.35
CA ASP A 23 28.61 -7.90 -0.83
C ASP A 23 27.41 -7.11 -0.24
N VAL A 24 26.29 -7.07 -0.97
CA VAL A 24 25.12 -6.26 -0.56
C VAL A 24 24.24 -7.09 0.36
N ASP A 25 23.99 -6.57 1.56
CA ASP A 25 22.94 -7.12 2.41
C ASP A 25 21.56 -6.75 1.86
N TYR A 26 21.02 -7.65 1.02
CA TYR A 26 19.71 -7.52 0.41
C TYR A 26 18.58 -7.46 1.43
N GLN A 27 18.75 -8.03 2.63
CA GLN A 27 17.75 -7.99 3.69
C GLN A 27 17.63 -6.56 4.21
N VAL A 28 18.75 -5.91 4.56
CA VAL A 28 18.74 -4.51 5.02
C VAL A 28 18.21 -3.56 3.95
N ALA A 29 18.58 -3.79 2.68
CA ALA A 29 18.08 -2.98 1.57
C ALA A 29 16.56 -3.13 1.39
N ALA A 30 16.02 -4.35 1.47
CA ALA A 30 14.59 -4.62 1.40
C ALA A 30 13.83 -4.01 2.59
N ASP A 31 14.38 -4.11 3.79
CA ASP A 31 13.81 -3.58 5.02
C ASP A 31 13.73 -2.04 4.99
N ALA A 32 14.76 -1.38 4.46
CA ALA A 32 14.78 0.06 4.23
C ALA A 32 13.77 0.49 3.15
N ALA A 33 13.66 -0.28 2.06
CA ALA A 33 12.67 -0.04 1.02
C ALA A 33 11.23 -0.20 1.55
N LEU A 34 11.00 -1.18 2.43
CA LEU A 34 9.72 -1.40 3.10
C LEU A 34 9.32 -0.21 3.98
N VAL A 35 10.26 0.35 4.75
CA VAL A 35 10.00 1.57 5.54
C VAL A 35 9.69 2.75 4.61
N CYS A 36 10.43 2.92 3.52
CA CYS A 36 10.17 3.99 2.55
C CYS A 36 8.76 3.89 1.96
N ILE A 37 8.34 2.72 1.46
CA ILE A 37 6.99 2.58 0.90
C ILE A 37 5.90 2.75 1.96
N ALA A 38 6.14 2.31 3.21
CA ALA A 38 5.23 2.56 4.32
C ALA A 38 5.04 4.06 4.59
N VAL A 39 6.14 4.83 4.66
CA VAL A 39 6.10 6.28 4.85
C VAL A 39 5.34 6.96 3.71
N TRP A 40 5.63 6.62 2.46
CA TRP A 40 4.94 7.19 1.30
C TRP A 40 3.44 6.86 1.30
N ALA A 41 3.06 5.62 1.64
CA ALA A 41 1.67 5.21 1.73
C ALA A 41 0.92 5.97 2.84
N VAL A 42 1.55 6.18 4.00
CA VAL A 42 0.98 6.96 5.11
C VAL A 42 0.82 8.43 4.73
N LEU A 43 1.86 9.05 4.15
CA LEU A 43 1.80 10.43 3.69
C LEU A 43 0.68 10.61 2.65
N PHE A 44 0.57 9.67 1.72
CA PHE A 44 -0.50 9.67 0.73
C PHE A 44 -1.88 9.55 1.38
N ALA A 45 -2.08 8.58 2.27
CA ALA A 45 -3.35 8.38 2.97
C ALA A 45 -3.72 9.61 3.82
N ALA A 46 -2.78 10.20 4.55
CA ALA A 46 -2.98 11.40 5.36
C ALA A 46 -3.32 12.62 4.49
N ARG A 47 -2.57 12.82 3.40
CA ARG A 47 -2.81 13.92 2.45
C ARG A 47 -4.16 13.77 1.76
N TYR A 48 -4.55 12.54 1.42
CA TYR A 48 -5.84 12.23 0.84
C TYR A 48 -6.98 12.42 1.85
N ALA A 49 -6.79 12.00 3.10
CA ALA A 49 -7.77 12.19 4.19
C ALA A 49 -8.08 13.67 4.44
N GLY A 50 -7.04 14.51 4.51
CA GLY A 50 -7.16 15.91 4.91
C GLY A 50 -7.60 16.87 3.80
N TRP A 51 -7.23 16.60 2.54
CA TRP A 51 -7.49 17.53 1.44
C TRP A 51 -8.44 17.01 0.37
N SER A 52 -8.59 15.70 0.21
CA SER A 52 -9.54 15.17 -0.76
C SER A 52 -10.95 15.28 -0.17
N LYS A 53 -11.93 15.70 -0.97
CA LYS A 53 -13.36 15.53 -0.62
C LYS A 53 -13.76 14.07 -0.82
N TRP A 54 -13.02 13.15 -0.21
CA TRP A 54 -13.17 11.71 -0.39
C TRP A 54 -14.56 11.22 0.02
N TRP A 55 -15.21 11.93 0.96
CA TRP A 55 -16.58 11.67 1.36
C TRP A 55 -17.63 12.00 0.28
N ASN A 56 -17.29 12.82 -0.72
CA ASN A 56 -18.23 13.33 -1.71
C ASN A 56 -18.49 12.34 -2.87
N SER A 57 -17.60 11.36 -3.09
CA SER A 57 -17.76 10.35 -4.14
C SER A 57 -17.58 8.94 -3.59
N ARG A 58 -18.37 7.97 -4.11
CA ARG A 58 -18.21 6.55 -3.73
C ARG A 58 -16.81 6.03 -4.05
N ILE A 59 -16.30 6.37 -5.24
CA ILE A 59 -14.95 6.02 -5.68
C ILE A 59 -13.91 6.64 -4.72
N GLY A 60 -14.11 7.89 -4.31
CA GLY A 60 -13.24 8.56 -3.35
C GLY A 60 -13.16 7.85 -2.00
N LYS A 61 -14.29 7.35 -1.48
CA LYS A 61 -14.35 6.53 -0.26
C LYS A 61 -13.62 5.19 -0.43
N VAL A 62 -13.90 4.48 -1.52
CA VAL A 62 -13.26 3.18 -1.84
C VAL A 62 -11.74 3.33 -1.91
N PHE A 63 -11.27 4.37 -2.61
CA PHE A 63 -9.85 4.63 -2.77
C PHE A 63 -9.17 5.08 -1.47
N PHE A 64 -9.85 5.88 -0.65
CA PHE A 64 -9.37 6.23 0.70
C PHE A 64 -9.20 4.99 1.57
N THR A 65 -10.26 4.17 1.68
CA THR A 65 -10.25 2.94 2.48
C THR A 65 -9.13 2.02 2.04
N ASN A 66 -8.93 1.83 0.73
CA ASN A 66 -7.81 1.05 0.20
C ASN A 66 -6.44 1.61 0.64
N SER A 67 -6.27 2.92 0.55
CA SER A 67 -5.01 3.59 0.90
C SER A 67 -4.70 3.48 2.40
N VAL A 68 -5.73 3.58 3.25
CA VAL A 68 -5.59 3.41 4.71
C VAL A 68 -5.24 1.97 5.06
N ILE A 69 -5.94 0.98 4.48
CA ILE A 69 -5.63 -0.44 4.73
C ILE A 69 -4.21 -0.76 4.28
N LEU A 70 -3.81 -0.29 3.09
CA LEU A 70 -2.45 -0.48 2.59
C LEU A 70 -1.40 0.14 3.53
N ALA A 71 -1.63 1.38 3.98
CA ALA A 71 -0.74 2.04 4.93
C ALA A 71 -0.63 1.27 6.25
N LEU A 72 -1.74 0.77 6.80
CA LEU A 72 -1.75 -0.03 8.03
C LEU A 72 -0.99 -1.34 7.87
N VAL A 73 -1.19 -2.07 6.77
CA VAL A 73 -0.47 -3.31 6.46
C VAL A 73 1.03 -3.03 6.33
N LEU A 74 1.43 -1.97 5.63
CA LEU A 74 2.83 -1.61 5.46
C LEU A 74 3.50 -1.16 6.76
N ILE A 75 2.80 -0.41 7.62
CA ILE A 75 3.29 -0.09 8.96
C ILE A 75 3.50 -1.38 9.76
N GLN A 76 2.52 -2.29 9.76
CA GLN A 76 2.60 -3.55 10.50
C GLN A 76 3.76 -4.44 9.99
N ALA A 77 3.96 -4.49 8.67
CA ALA A 77 5.08 -5.19 8.04
C ALA A 77 6.42 -4.56 8.43
N ALA A 78 6.56 -3.23 8.33
CA ALA A 78 7.77 -2.52 8.72
C ALA A 78 8.10 -2.76 10.20
N VAL A 79 7.14 -2.60 11.11
CA VAL A 79 7.35 -2.90 12.54
C VAL A 79 7.76 -4.35 12.77
N SER A 80 7.19 -5.30 12.03
CA SER A 80 7.52 -6.72 12.19
C SER A 80 8.94 -7.08 11.77
N VAL A 81 9.51 -6.35 10.81
CA VAL A 81 10.86 -6.56 10.30
C VAL A 81 11.90 -6.03 11.29
N TRP A 82 11.65 -4.86 11.87
CA TRP A 82 12.57 -4.21 12.81
C TRP A 82 12.43 -4.72 14.26
N TRP A 83 11.42 -5.54 14.55
CA TRP A 83 11.19 -6.13 15.87
C TRP A 83 11.39 -7.65 15.83
N PRO A 84 12.57 -8.17 16.24
CA PRO A 84 12.92 -9.59 16.09
C PRO A 84 12.08 -10.56 16.95
N GLY A 85 11.44 -10.06 18.01
CA GLY A 85 10.59 -10.85 18.92
C GLY A 85 9.10 -10.71 18.66
N ASP A 86 8.29 -11.55 19.31
CA ASP A 86 6.84 -11.32 19.38
C ASP A 86 6.57 -10.12 20.29
N TYR A 87 6.43 -8.94 19.69
CA TYR A 87 5.96 -7.77 20.42
C TYR A 87 4.51 -8.01 20.91
N PRO A 88 4.17 -7.57 22.13
CA PRO A 88 2.85 -7.80 22.70
C PRO A 88 1.76 -7.23 21.78
N GLY A 89 0.76 -8.06 21.49
CA GLY A 89 -0.36 -7.68 20.62
C GLY A 89 -0.11 -7.82 19.11
N ARG A 90 1.07 -8.29 18.65
CA ARG A 90 1.37 -8.53 17.23
C ARG A 90 0.29 -9.35 16.52
N GLY A 91 -0.11 -10.47 17.12
CA GLY A 91 -1.16 -11.34 16.59
C GLY A 91 -2.51 -10.63 16.50
N ALA A 92 -2.90 -9.90 17.55
CA ALA A 92 -4.16 -9.17 17.61
C ALA A 92 -4.23 -8.03 16.58
N VAL A 93 -3.15 -7.25 16.44
CA VAL A 93 -3.03 -6.16 15.46
C VAL A 93 -3.11 -6.72 14.04
N ARG A 94 -2.35 -7.77 13.74
CA ARG A 94 -2.37 -8.42 12.41
C ARG A 94 -3.75 -8.95 12.08
N PHE A 95 -4.39 -9.65 13.01
CA PHE A 95 -5.75 -10.16 12.85
C PHE A 95 -6.75 -9.03 12.60
N ALA A 96 -6.67 -7.94 13.36
CA ALA A 96 -7.55 -6.79 13.22
C ALA A 96 -7.38 -6.13 11.83
N ILE A 97 -6.15 -5.85 11.40
CA ILE A 97 -5.87 -5.23 10.10
C ILE A 97 -6.35 -6.13 8.96
N TYR A 98 -6.05 -7.43 9.00
CA TYR A 98 -6.41 -8.34 7.90
C TYR A 98 -7.92 -8.59 7.83
N THR A 99 -8.57 -8.71 8.98
CA THR A 99 -10.03 -8.87 9.04
C THR A 99 -10.74 -7.60 8.57
N LEU A 100 -10.31 -6.43 9.06
CA LEU A 100 -10.85 -5.14 8.63
C LEU A 100 -10.63 -4.91 7.14
N GLY A 101 -9.44 -5.26 6.64
CA GLY A 101 -9.13 -5.26 5.21
C GLY A 101 -10.11 -6.13 4.42
N SER A 102 -10.30 -7.38 4.84
CA SER A 102 -11.20 -8.34 4.18
C SER A 102 -12.65 -7.85 4.17
N ILE A 103 -13.14 -7.33 5.29
CA ILE A 103 -14.49 -6.76 5.42
C ILE A 103 -14.65 -5.53 4.52
N ALA A 104 -13.62 -4.69 4.39
CA ALA A 104 -13.65 -3.50 3.55
C ALA A 104 -13.56 -3.84 2.05
N PHE A 105 -12.78 -4.84 1.67
CA PHE A 105 -12.63 -5.24 0.26
C PHE A 105 -13.93 -5.81 -0.33
N ALA A 106 -14.74 -6.51 0.46
CA ALA A 106 -16.02 -7.07 0.00
C ALA A 106 -16.98 -6.03 -0.63
N PRO A 107 -17.36 -4.92 0.05
CA PRO A 107 -18.20 -3.88 -0.55
C PRO A 107 -17.47 -3.09 -1.63
N MET A 108 -16.14 -2.99 -1.60
CA MET A 108 -15.35 -2.35 -2.67
C MET A 108 -15.45 -3.14 -3.98
N LEU A 109 -15.25 -4.46 -3.92
CA LEU A 109 -15.43 -5.39 -5.04
C LEU A 109 -16.87 -5.33 -5.59
N TRP A 110 -17.86 -5.34 -4.70
CA TRP A 110 -19.26 -5.21 -5.10
C TRP A 110 -19.54 -3.89 -5.83
N THR A 111 -19.00 -2.78 -5.32
CA THR A 111 -19.15 -1.46 -5.93
C THR A 111 -18.53 -1.41 -7.32
N LEU A 112 -17.29 -1.90 -7.45
CA LEU A 112 -16.58 -1.98 -8.73
C LEU A 112 -17.36 -2.83 -9.74
N TRP A 113 -17.83 -4.00 -9.33
CA TRP A 113 -18.60 -4.90 -10.19
C TRP A 113 -19.92 -4.27 -10.67
N ARG A 114 -20.61 -3.54 -9.78
CA ARG A 114 -21.85 -2.83 -10.13
C ARG A 114 -21.59 -1.71 -11.12
N GLU A 115 -20.50 -0.95 -10.94
CA GLU A 115 -20.10 0.12 -11.84
C GLU A 115 -19.72 -0.44 -13.22
N GLN A 116 -18.88 -1.47 -13.27
CA GLN A 116 -18.53 -2.17 -14.51
C GLN A 116 -19.76 -2.71 -15.26
N ARG A 117 -20.75 -3.29 -14.55
CA ARG A 117 -22.00 -3.75 -15.18
C ARG A 117 -22.84 -2.62 -15.74
N ARG A 118 -22.88 -1.46 -15.09
CA ARG A 118 -23.63 -0.28 -15.56
C ARG A 118 -22.99 0.30 -16.81
N ASP A 119 -21.68 0.40 -16.82
CA ASP A 119 -20.95 0.88 -17.99
C ASP A 119 -21.14 -0.09 -19.15
N ARG A 120 -21.01 -1.41 -18.94
CA ARG A 120 -21.23 -2.40 -20.01
C ARG A 120 -22.63 -2.32 -20.63
N LYS A 121 -23.67 -2.00 -19.85
CA LYS A 121 -25.04 -1.79 -20.36
C LYS A 121 -25.21 -0.49 -21.15
N ARG A 122 -24.33 0.50 -20.94
CA ARG A 122 -24.37 1.79 -21.63
C ARG A 122 -23.65 1.76 -22.99
N TRP A 123 -22.75 0.80 -23.18
CA TRP A 123 -21.98 0.59 -24.41
C TRP A 123 -22.57 -0.48 -25.33
N LEU A 124 -23.61 -1.20 -24.90
CA LEU A 124 -24.38 -2.10 -25.78
C LEU A 124 -25.59 -1.30 -26.33
N PRO A 125 -25.74 -1.19 -27.66
CA PRO A 125 -26.82 -0.45 -28.30
C PRO A 125 -28.22 -1.01 -27.99
#